data_AF-A0A8H7BZ72-F1
#
_entry.id   AF-A0A8H7BZ72-F1
#
_cell.length_a   1.000
_cell.length_b   1.000
_cell.length_c   1.000
_cell.angle_alpha   90.00
_cell.angle_beta   90.00
_cell.angle_gamma   90.00
#
_symmetry.space_group_name_H-M   'P 1'
#
loop_
_entity.id
_entity.type
_entity.pdbx_description
1 polymer ?
#
loop_
_entity_poly.entity_id
_entity_poly.type
_entity_poly.pdbx_seq_one_letter_code
_entity_poly.pdbx_strand_id
1 'polypeptide(L)'
;MQLRDSIENAETAISRAEEALTLGHIDDCLREVTIARMTAPRLPRLRLLAAECHMAQGDMESAAEDLTRASQLMPSDADLLIKLAKINFYSLYETQGAISPAKQCLHYDPEQKQCKQLYRLLKKLDKELKGIQDDLEAKKYATAANKLIGTASKKGLIVTVDEQFDEFHKSLTSHPIPKRLHLACYELACRIYGQQKSKDEAKIDKWCSATLELQEDNVDALTYRGEIRLQAHEYEEAVKDFQRADEASDGQNRRVRHLLQRAQQMLRQSKRRDYYKILGVARDADARTIKKAYRLKAQEWHPDKYSGDLSKEEVEKKMADINQAYEVLSDEDKRRQFDNGFDPYEPENGQAGGPGGHPFHGQNPFAHFQGGFPFNGGGFPGGGQPFTFKMQF
;
A
#
# COMPACT_ATOMS: atom_id res chain seq x y z
N MET A 1 -40.85 -17.06 44.18
CA MET A 1 -39.88 -18.12 43.83
C MET A 1 -39.20 -17.75 42.52
N GLN A 2 -39.90 -17.75 41.38
CA GLN A 2 -39.34 -17.43 40.05
C GLN A 2 -38.52 -16.13 39.92
N LEU A 3 -38.90 -15.01 40.57
CA LEU A 3 -38.13 -13.76 40.50
C LEU A 3 -36.80 -13.84 41.26
N ARG A 4 -36.78 -14.55 42.40
CA ARG A 4 -35.58 -14.72 43.23
C ARG A 4 -34.55 -15.59 42.51
N ASP A 5 -35.03 -16.70 41.93
CA ASP A 5 -34.21 -17.62 41.15
C ASP A 5 -33.63 -16.90 39.91
N SER A 6 -34.41 -16.01 39.29
CA SER A 6 -33.95 -15.19 38.15
C SER A 6 -32.84 -14.20 38.56
N ILE A 7 -32.94 -13.58 39.74
CA ILE A 7 -31.92 -12.67 40.27
C ILE A 7 -30.63 -13.44 40.59
N GLU A 8 -30.74 -14.58 41.27
CA GLU A 8 -29.59 -15.43 41.62
C GLU A 8 -28.85 -15.93 40.38
N ASN A 9 -29.59 -16.31 39.33
CA ASN A 9 -29.02 -16.66 38.04
C ASN A 9 -28.27 -15.47 37.39
N ALA A 10 -28.82 -14.26 37.47
CA ALA A 10 -28.17 -13.06 36.93
C ALA A 10 -26.89 -12.69 37.71
N GLU A 11 -26.89 -12.81 39.04
CA GLU A 11 -25.70 -12.60 39.87
C GLU A 11 -24.60 -13.64 39.58
N THR A 12 -24.99 -14.89 39.37
CA THR A 12 -24.09 -15.96 38.96
C THR A 12 -23.48 -15.66 37.59
N ALA A 13 -24.30 -15.22 36.63
CA ALA A 13 -23.83 -14.83 35.30
C ALA A 13 -22.86 -13.63 35.36
N ILE A 14 -23.14 -12.62 36.19
CA ILE A 14 -22.21 -11.50 36.42
C ILE A 14 -20.86 -12.00 36.94
N SER A 15 -20.88 -12.90 37.93
CA SER A 15 -19.64 -13.44 38.52
C SER A 15 -18.82 -14.23 37.49
N ARG A 16 -19.49 -15.03 36.65
CA ARG A 16 -18.85 -15.76 35.54
C ARG A 16 -18.30 -14.82 34.47
N ALA A 17 -19.01 -13.74 34.17
CA ALA A 17 -18.55 -12.73 33.22
C ALA A 17 -17.27 -12.03 33.73
N GLU A 18 -17.21 -11.69 35.02
CA GLU A 18 -16.02 -11.11 35.64
C GLU A 18 -14.84 -12.08 35.59
N GLU A 19 -15.05 -13.35 35.95
CA GLU A 19 -14.02 -14.38 35.85
C GLU A 19 -13.53 -14.56 34.40
N ALA A 20 -14.46 -14.69 33.45
CA ALA A 20 -14.15 -14.82 32.04
C ALA A 20 -13.33 -13.62 31.52
N LEU A 21 -13.67 -12.40 31.92
CA LEU A 21 -12.90 -11.20 31.57
C LEU A 21 -11.48 -11.26 32.14
N THR A 22 -11.32 -11.68 33.40
CA THR A 22 -9.98 -11.80 34.02
C THR A 22 -9.11 -12.88 33.36
N LEU A 23 -9.73 -13.94 32.85
CA LEU A 23 -9.04 -15.01 32.12
C LEU A 23 -8.82 -14.69 30.63
N GLY A 24 -9.35 -13.57 30.13
CA GLY A 24 -9.28 -13.19 28.72
C GLY A 24 -10.25 -13.97 27.82
N HIS A 25 -11.24 -14.66 28.37
CA HIS A 25 -12.29 -15.37 27.62
C HIS A 25 -13.42 -14.40 27.23
N ILE A 26 -13.14 -13.53 26.26
CA ILE A 26 -14.00 -12.40 25.90
C ILE A 26 -15.39 -12.85 25.44
N ASP A 27 -15.47 -13.88 24.59
CA ASP A 27 -16.76 -14.39 24.08
C ASP A 27 -17.65 -14.94 25.20
N ASP A 28 -17.03 -15.63 26.19
CA ASP A 28 -17.74 -16.13 27.36
C ASP A 28 -18.22 -14.96 28.23
N CYS A 29 -17.41 -13.91 28.43
CA CYS A 29 -17.86 -12.72 29.15
C CYS A 29 -19.10 -12.11 28.48
N LEU A 30 -19.05 -11.89 27.16
CA LEU A 30 -20.15 -11.25 26.43
C LEU A 30 -21.43 -12.08 26.48
N ARG A 31 -21.31 -13.41 26.40
CA ARG A 31 -22.45 -14.33 26.58
C ARG A 31 -23.08 -14.19 27.96
N GLU A 32 -22.28 -14.25 29.02
CA GLU A 32 -22.77 -14.17 30.40
C GLU A 32 -23.35 -12.78 30.73
N VAL A 33 -22.74 -11.70 30.23
CA VAL A 33 -23.28 -10.33 30.32
C VAL A 33 -24.64 -10.24 29.63
N THR A 34 -24.80 -10.85 28.46
CA THR A 34 -26.07 -10.85 27.72
C THR A 34 -27.17 -11.55 28.52
N ILE A 35 -26.87 -12.70 29.13
CA ILE A 35 -27.79 -13.42 30.01
C ILE A 35 -28.21 -12.53 31.19
N ALA A 36 -27.24 -11.94 31.90
CA ALA A 36 -27.52 -11.07 33.05
C ALA A 36 -28.37 -9.84 32.67
N ARG A 37 -28.17 -9.28 31.47
CA ARG A 37 -28.91 -8.11 30.97
C ARG A 37 -30.39 -8.40 30.71
N MET A 38 -30.78 -9.65 30.43
CA MET A 38 -32.18 -10.02 30.27
C MET A 38 -32.98 -9.80 31.56
N THR A 39 -32.33 -9.98 32.71
CA THR A 39 -32.96 -9.85 34.03
C THR A 39 -32.73 -8.48 34.65
N ALA A 40 -31.52 -7.93 34.55
CA ALA A 40 -31.12 -6.69 35.23
C ALA A 40 -30.57 -5.60 34.29
N PRO A 41 -31.32 -5.15 33.26
CA PRO A 41 -30.80 -4.26 32.21
C PRO A 41 -30.42 -2.85 32.70
N ARG A 42 -30.87 -2.44 33.88
CA ARG A 42 -30.60 -1.13 34.49
C ARG A 42 -29.57 -1.20 35.62
N LEU A 43 -28.90 -2.34 35.83
CA LEU A 43 -27.84 -2.46 36.82
C LEU A 43 -26.56 -1.77 36.30
N PRO A 44 -26.04 -0.72 36.97
CA PRO A 44 -24.91 0.04 36.44
C PRO A 44 -23.61 -0.76 36.34
N ARG A 45 -23.28 -1.58 37.37
CA ARG A 45 -22.08 -2.46 37.35
C ARG A 45 -22.09 -3.40 36.14
N LEU A 46 -23.24 -3.96 35.79
CA LEU A 46 -23.39 -4.83 34.62
C LEU A 46 -23.15 -4.08 33.30
N ARG A 47 -23.54 -2.81 33.21
CA ARG A 47 -23.23 -1.96 32.04
C ARG A 47 -21.75 -1.65 31.93
N LEU A 48 -21.08 -1.37 33.05
CA LEU A 48 -19.64 -1.17 33.07
C LEU A 48 -18.88 -2.45 32.65
N LEU A 49 -19.28 -3.60 33.20
CA LEU A 49 -18.70 -4.90 32.83
C LEU A 49 -18.91 -5.22 31.34
N ALA A 50 -20.09 -4.95 30.80
CA ALA A 50 -20.37 -5.09 29.38
C ALA A 50 -19.43 -4.23 28.52
N ALA A 51 -19.26 -2.96 28.91
CA ALA A 51 -18.34 -2.07 28.21
C ALA A 51 -16.90 -2.56 28.29
N GLU A 52 -16.45 -3.11 29.42
CA GLU A 52 -15.11 -3.68 29.57
C GLU A 52 -14.91 -4.90 28.68
N CYS A 53 -15.91 -5.77 28.54
CA CYS A 53 -15.82 -6.92 27.65
C CYS A 53 -15.84 -6.53 26.17
N HIS A 54 -16.63 -5.52 25.77
CA HIS A 54 -16.55 -4.97 24.41
C HIS A 54 -15.20 -4.28 24.13
N MET A 55 -14.67 -3.51 25.09
CA MET A 55 -13.32 -2.92 24.97
C MET A 55 -12.24 -4.00 24.83
N ALA A 56 -12.38 -5.12 25.56
CA ALA A 56 -11.48 -6.25 25.42
C ALA A 56 -11.59 -6.93 24.05
N GLN A 57 -12.80 -6.99 23.48
CA GLN A 57 -13.01 -7.48 22.11
C GLN A 57 -12.42 -6.54 21.03
N GLY A 58 -12.16 -5.28 21.37
CA GLY A 58 -11.81 -4.22 20.42
C GLY A 58 -13.02 -3.50 19.83
N ASP A 59 -14.24 -3.84 20.25
CA ASP A 59 -15.48 -3.17 19.83
C ASP A 59 -15.72 -1.91 20.70
N MET A 60 -15.07 -0.82 20.31
CA MET A 60 -15.20 0.47 20.99
C MET A 60 -16.57 1.11 20.81
N GLU A 61 -17.31 0.76 19.77
CA GLU A 61 -18.65 1.32 19.50
C GLU A 61 -19.65 0.76 20.53
N SER A 62 -19.72 -0.57 20.65
CA SER A 62 -20.57 -1.21 21.66
C SER A 62 -20.16 -0.85 23.09
N ALA A 63 -18.85 -0.67 23.34
CA ALA A 63 -18.37 -0.16 24.62
C ALA A 63 -18.89 1.26 24.92
N ALA A 64 -18.78 2.19 23.97
CA ALA A 64 -19.26 3.56 24.13
C ALA A 64 -20.78 3.61 24.35
N GLU A 65 -21.55 2.75 23.69
CA GLU A 65 -22.99 2.62 23.92
C GLU A 65 -23.31 2.19 25.36
N ASP A 66 -22.63 1.15 25.87
CA ASP A 66 -22.87 0.67 27.22
C ASP A 66 -22.42 1.67 28.29
N LEU A 67 -21.31 2.40 28.07
CA LEU A 67 -20.89 3.52 28.91
C LEU A 67 -21.87 4.70 28.86
N THR A 68 -22.47 4.97 27.70
CA THR A 68 -23.51 6.01 27.56
C THR A 68 -24.77 5.62 28.34
N ARG A 69 -25.16 4.34 28.31
CA ARG A 69 -26.28 3.85 29.15
C ARG A 69 -25.91 3.89 30.63
N ALA A 70 -24.67 3.54 30.99
CA ALA A 70 -24.16 3.64 32.36
C ALA A 70 -24.17 5.09 32.86
N SER A 71 -23.82 6.07 32.02
CA SER A 71 -23.77 7.48 32.41
C SER A 71 -25.15 8.10 32.63
N GLN A 72 -26.21 7.51 32.06
CA GLN A 72 -27.58 7.88 32.38
C GLN A 72 -28.02 7.34 33.76
N LEU A 73 -27.43 6.21 34.19
CA LEU A 73 -27.71 5.59 35.49
C LEU A 73 -26.84 6.17 36.61
N MET A 74 -25.62 6.59 36.28
CA MET A 74 -24.63 7.17 37.18
C MET A 74 -24.14 8.52 36.63
N PRO A 75 -25.00 9.55 36.60
CA PRO A 75 -24.72 10.79 35.86
C PRO A 75 -23.65 11.69 36.46
N SER A 76 -23.28 11.46 37.73
CA SER A 76 -22.23 12.19 38.44
C SER A 76 -20.90 11.44 38.52
N ASP A 77 -20.78 10.26 37.92
CA ASP A 77 -19.55 9.47 37.93
C ASP A 77 -18.52 10.08 36.98
N ALA A 78 -17.52 10.76 37.54
CA ALA A 78 -16.51 11.48 36.77
C ALA A 78 -15.62 10.54 35.96
N ASP A 79 -15.21 9.39 36.51
CA ASP A 79 -14.29 8.46 35.87
C ASP A 79 -14.96 7.81 34.64
N LEU A 80 -16.23 7.42 34.78
CA LEU A 80 -17.06 6.96 33.68
C LEU A 80 -17.17 7.99 32.56
N LEU A 81 -17.51 9.24 32.90
CA LEU A 81 -17.70 10.31 31.92
C LEU A 81 -16.39 10.70 31.22
N ILE A 82 -15.27 10.70 31.94
CA ILE A 82 -13.93 10.92 31.37
C ILE A 82 -13.58 9.77 30.41
N LYS A 83 -13.79 8.52 30.81
CA LYS A 83 -13.52 7.34 29.98
C LYS A 83 -14.34 7.38 28.68
N LEU A 84 -15.65 7.65 28.79
CA LEU A 84 -16.55 7.79 27.64
C LEU A 84 -16.13 8.92 26.70
N ALA A 85 -15.78 10.09 27.25
CA ALA A 85 -15.29 11.22 26.45
C ALA A 85 -14.01 10.88 25.67
N LYS A 86 -13.06 10.19 26.31
CA LYS A 86 -11.80 9.77 25.67
C LYS A 86 -12.04 8.73 24.58
N ILE A 87 -12.85 7.70 24.82
CA ILE A 87 -13.19 6.68 23.81
C ILE A 87 -13.83 7.34 22.58
N ASN A 88 -14.85 8.18 22.79
CA ASN A 88 -15.54 8.86 21.70
C ASN A 88 -14.57 9.72 20.90
N PHE A 89 -13.65 10.45 21.54
CA PHE A 89 -12.75 11.34 20.83
C PHE A 89 -11.63 10.62 20.08
N TYR A 90 -10.92 9.73 20.78
CA TYR A 90 -9.67 9.15 20.32
C TYR A 90 -9.89 7.89 19.48
N SER A 91 -10.78 7.02 19.95
CA SER A 91 -11.02 5.71 19.32
C SER A 91 -12.08 5.77 18.23
N LEU A 92 -13.15 6.53 18.46
CA LEU A 92 -14.29 6.61 17.54
C LEU A 92 -14.26 7.83 16.62
N TYR A 93 -13.48 8.86 16.98
CA TYR A 93 -13.42 10.16 16.29
C TYR A 93 -14.78 10.90 16.23
N GLU A 94 -15.58 10.77 17.29
CA GLU A 94 -16.88 11.45 17.47
C GLU A 94 -16.73 12.72 18.33
N THR A 95 -16.40 13.85 17.72
CA THR A 95 -16.05 15.07 18.48
C THR A 95 -17.19 15.63 19.33
N GLN A 96 -18.43 15.63 18.82
CA GLN A 96 -19.58 16.09 19.61
C GLN A 96 -19.94 15.08 20.71
N GLY A 97 -19.90 13.78 20.39
CA GLY A 97 -20.11 12.69 21.34
C GLY A 97 -19.09 12.69 22.48
N ALA A 98 -17.87 13.17 22.24
CA ALA A 98 -16.81 13.28 23.24
C ALA A 98 -16.93 14.50 24.17
N ILE A 99 -17.38 15.64 23.65
CA ILE A 99 -17.51 16.88 24.44
C ILE A 99 -18.67 16.79 25.43
N SER A 100 -19.75 16.09 25.06
CA SER A 100 -20.96 15.99 25.88
C SER A 100 -20.72 15.36 27.26
N PRO A 101 -20.07 14.19 27.41
CA PRO A 101 -19.76 13.61 28.72
C PRO A 101 -18.85 14.50 29.58
N ALA A 102 -17.84 15.15 28.98
CA ALA A 102 -16.98 16.08 29.72
C ALA A 102 -17.77 17.31 30.24
N LYS A 103 -18.73 17.81 29.45
CA LYS A 103 -19.65 18.87 29.89
C LYS A 103 -20.60 18.39 30.97
N GLN A 104 -21.11 17.16 30.87
CA GLN A 104 -21.94 16.53 31.89
C GLN A 104 -21.17 16.41 33.21
N CYS A 105 -19.91 15.98 33.18
CA CYS A 105 -19.09 15.89 34.39
C CYS A 105 -18.99 17.25 35.10
N LEU A 106 -18.71 18.32 34.35
CA LEU A 106 -18.64 19.69 34.88
C LEU A 106 -19.99 20.27 35.32
N HIS A 107 -21.10 19.72 34.84
CA HIS A 107 -22.43 20.11 35.30
C HIS A 107 -22.69 19.62 36.73
N TYR A 108 -22.27 18.39 37.04
CA TYR A 108 -22.44 17.80 38.37
C TYR A 108 -21.32 18.21 39.35
N ASP A 109 -20.09 18.42 38.86
CA ASP A 109 -18.97 18.93 39.66
C ASP A 109 -18.15 19.97 38.86
N PRO A 110 -18.46 21.27 39.02
CA PRO A 110 -17.75 22.36 38.33
C PRO A 110 -16.26 22.50 38.69
N GLU A 111 -15.86 21.99 39.86
CA GLU A 111 -14.49 22.09 40.37
C GLU A 111 -13.65 20.83 40.05
N GLN A 112 -14.25 19.82 39.41
CA GLN A 112 -13.54 18.61 38.99
C GLN A 112 -12.42 18.94 37.99
N LYS A 113 -11.17 18.91 38.48
CA LYS A 113 -9.98 19.35 37.76
C LYS A 113 -9.76 18.56 36.47
N GLN A 114 -9.93 17.24 36.52
CA GLN A 114 -9.70 16.37 35.36
C GLN A 114 -10.70 16.64 34.23
N CYS A 115 -11.99 16.77 34.56
CA CYS A 115 -13.04 17.10 33.59
C CYS A 115 -12.84 18.49 32.99
N LYS A 116 -12.37 19.47 33.78
CA LYS A 116 -12.07 20.83 33.30
C LYS A 116 -10.90 20.85 32.31
N GLN A 117 -9.85 20.08 32.61
CA GLN A 117 -8.69 19.91 31.73
C GLN A 117 -9.10 19.20 30.43
N LEU A 118 -9.82 18.08 30.53
CA LEU A 118 -10.29 17.30 29.38
C LEU A 118 -11.22 18.13 28.49
N TYR A 119 -12.25 18.78 29.04
CA TYR A 119 -13.18 19.60 28.27
C TYR A 119 -12.47 20.68 27.44
N ARG A 120 -11.51 21.39 28.05
CA ARG A 120 -10.72 22.43 27.37
C ARG A 120 -9.85 21.83 26.27
N LEU A 121 -9.21 20.71 26.54
CA LEU A 121 -8.40 19.98 25.56
C LEU A 121 -9.24 19.56 24.36
N LEU A 122 -10.34 18.83 24.58
CA LEU A 122 -11.22 18.34 23.52
C LEU A 122 -11.77 19.47 22.65
N LYS A 123 -12.21 20.58 23.28
CA LYS A 123 -12.67 21.78 22.56
C LYS A 123 -11.56 22.41 21.71
N LYS A 124 -10.33 22.46 22.23
CA LYS A 124 -9.19 23.00 21.50
C LYS A 124 -8.86 22.11 20.29
N LEU A 125 -8.76 20.79 20.49
CA LEU A 125 -8.46 19.83 19.43
C LEU A 125 -9.54 19.84 18.34
N ASP A 126 -10.83 19.82 18.69
CA ASP A 126 -11.95 19.92 17.73
C ASP A 126 -11.87 21.20 16.89
N LYS A 127 -11.57 22.34 17.53
CA LYS A 127 -11.41 23.61 16.83
C LYS A 127 -10.20 23.63 15.90
N GLU A 128 -9.06 23.08 16.34
CA GLU A 128 -7.84 23.02 15.53
C GLU A 128 -8.01 22.09 14.33
N LEU A 129 -8.64 20.92 14.50
CA LEU A 129 -8.96 19.99 13.41
C LEU A 129 -9.85 20.63 12.36
N LYS A 130 -10.95 21.26 12.77
CA LYS A 130 -11.85 21.99 11.85
C LYS A 130 -11.10 23.08 11.10
N GLY A 131 -10.30 23.88 11.82
CA GLY A 131 -9.50 24.93 11.18
C GLY A 131 -8.41 24.42 10.22
N ILE A 132 -7.94 23.17 10.37
CA ILE A 132 -7.03 22.51 9.43
C ILE A 132 -7.78 22.02 8.19
N GLN A 133 -8.98 21.45 8.37
CA GLN A 133 -9.87 21.05 7.28
C GLN A 133 -10.26 22.27 6.43
N ASP A 134 -10.66 23.37 7.07
CA ASP A 134 -11.00 24.64 6.39
C ASP A 134 -9.81 25.18 5.57
N ASP A 135 -8.60 25.13 6.14
CA ASP A 135 -7.38 25.55 5.43
C ASP A 135 -7.06 24.63 4.24
N LEU A 136 -7.29 23.32 4.36
CA LEU A 136 -7.10 22.35 3.28
C LEU A 136 -8.09 22.62 2.13
N GLU A 137 -9.37 22.82 2.43
CA GLU A 137 -10.39 23.18 1.44
C GLU A 137 -10.08 24.51 0.75
N ALA A 138 -9.56 25.48 1.50
CA ALA A 138 -9.07 26.75 0.98
C ALA A 138 -7.72 26.65 0.24
N LYS A 139 -7.17 25.44 0.06
CA LYS A 139 -5.87 25.16 -0.58
C LYS A 139 -4.67 25.86 0.08
N LYS A 140 -4.80 26.21 1.37
CA LYS A 140 -3.74 26.81 2.19
C LYS A 140 -2.87 25.72 2.83
N TYR A 141 -2.27 24.89 1.98
CA TYR A 141 -1.56 23.67 2.41
C TYR A 141 -0.43 23.92 3.41
N ALA A 142 0.35 25.00 3.23
CA ALA A 142 1.43 25.34 4.16
C ALA A 142 0.91 25.71 5.56
N THR A 143 -0.18 26.47 5.65
CA THR A 143 -0.83 26.83 6.91
C THR A 143 -1.39 25.59 7.61
N ALA A 144 -2.06 24.72 6.85
CA ALA A 144 -2.59 23.45 7.33
C ALA A 144 -1.45 22.54 7.87
N ALA A 145 -0.36 22.40 7.11
CA ALA A 145 0.81 21.61 7.51
C ALA A 145 1.45 22.14 8.81
N ASN A 146 1.63 23.45 8.92
CA ASN A 146 2.21 24.07 10.12
C ASN A 146 1.36 23.86 11.37
N LYS A 147 0.03 23.78 11.24
CA LYS A 147 -0.88 23.48 12.34
C LYS A 147 -0.89 21.99 12.70
N LEU A 148 -0.96 21.12 11.70
CA LEU A 148 -1.13 19.68 11.88
C LEU A 148 0.16 18.98 12.33
N ILE A 149 1.27 19.29 11.66
CA ILE A 149 2.57 18.62 11.85
C ILE A 149 3.47 19.45 12.75
N GLY A 150 3.29 20.77 12.73
CA GLY A 150 4.07 21.70 13.52
C GLY A 150 5.19 22.35 12.73
N THR A 151 5.96 23.17 13.44
CA THR A 151 7.14 23.88 12.94
C THR A 151 8.30 23.62 13.89
N ALA A 152 9.49 24.13 13.56
CA ALA A 152 10.66 24.04 14.46
C ALA A 152 10.39 24.67 15.85
N SER A 153 9.47 25.63 15.96
CA SER A 153 9.16 26.36 17.19
C SER A 153 7.88 25.91 17.89
N LYS A 154 6.97 25.19 17.20
CA LYS A 154 5.67 24.83 17.73
C LYS A 154 5.33 23.38 17.40
N LYS A 155 5.00 22.61 18.44
CA LYS A 155 4.47 21.24 18.29
C LYS A 155 3.21 21.22 17.43
N GLY A 156 3.13 20.25 16.52
CA GLY A 156 1.95 19.98 15.73
C GLY A 156 0.83 19.35 16.54
N LEU A 157 -0.38 19.40 15.96
CA LEU A 157 -1.54 18.71 16.49
C LEU A 157 -1.31 17.20 16.61
N ILE A 158 -0.68 16.56 15.62
CA ILE A 158 -0.43 15.10 15.63
C ILE A 158 0.35 14.68 16.88
N VAL A 159 1.44 15.38 17.21
CA VAL A 159 2.24 15.10 18.41
C VAL A 159 1.39 15.21 19.68
N THR A 160 0.48 16.19 19.72
CA THR A 160 -0.43 16.34 20.86
C THR A 160 -1.43 15.19 20.93
N VAL A 161 -1.95 14.74 19.79
CA VAL A 161 -2.86 13.59 19.71
C VAL A 161 -2.14 12.31 20.15
N ASP A 162 -0.91 12.08 19.69
CA ASP A 162 -0.10 10.93 20.06
C ASP A 162 0.14 10.87 21.58
N GLU A 163 0.63 11.98 22.17
CA GLU A 163 0.90 12.08 23.60
C GLU A 163 -0.35 11.79 24.45
N GLN A 164 -1.51 12.31 24.03
CA GLN A 164 -2.76 12.13 24.76
C GLN A 164 -3.36 10.74 24.56
N PHE A 165 -3.20 10.16 23.37
CA PHE A 165 -3.64 8.81 23.08
C PHE A 165 -2.81 7.78 23.85
N ASP A 166 -1.49 7.95 23.93
CA ASP A 166 -0.64 7.04 24.68
C ASP A 166 -0.97 7.03 26.17
N GLU A 167 -1.29 8.19 26.74
CA GLU A 167 -1.79 8.29 28.12
C GLU A 167 -3.13 7.57 28.29
N PHE A 168 -4.05 7.76 27.35
CA PHE A 168 -5.34 7.07 27.35
C PHE A 168 -5.20 5.55 27.17
N HIS A 169 -4.36 5.09 26.24
CA HIS A 169 -4.12 3.68 25.98
C HIS A 169 -3.53 2.97 27.20
N LYS A 170 -2.60 3.61 27.92
CA LYS A 170 -2.05 3.11 29.20
C LYS A 170 -3.11 2.96 30.29
N SER A 171 -4.20 3.72 30.23
CA SER A 171 -5.31 3.61 31.19
C SER A 171 -6.26 2.44 30.92
N LEU A 172 -6.07 1.71 29.81
CA LEU A 172 -6.90 0.58 29.40
C LEU A 172 -6.15 -0.74 29.57
N THR A 173 -6.88 -1.81 29.90
CA THR A 173 -6.38 -3.15 30.28
C THR A 173 -5.92 -4.00 29.08
N SER A 174 -5.27 -3.37 28.10
CA SER A 174 -4.54 -3.93 26.95
C SER A 174 -5.35 -4.75 25.92
N HIS A 175 -5.81 -4.09 24.85
CA HIS A 175 -6.21 -4.68 23.57
C HIS A 175 -5.98 -3.64 22.46
N PRO A 176 -5.85 -4.01 21.17
CA PRO A 176 -5.66 -3.03 20.11
C PRO A 176 -6.84 -2.05 20.06
N ILE A 177 -6.54 -0.77 20.30
CA ILE A 177 -7.53 0.30 20.25
C ILE A 177 -7.57 0.85 18.82
N PRO A 178 -8.75 0.90 18.18
CA PRO A 178 -8.92 1.59 16.92
C PRO A 178 -8.38 3.02 17.00
N LYS A 179 -7.44 3.38 16.11
CA LYS A 179 -6.81 4.71 16.10
C LYS A 179 -7.51 5.68 15.13
N ARG A 180 -8.85 5.78 15.16
CA ARG A 180 -9.61 6.55 14.14
C ARG A 180 -9.22 8.02 14.08
N LEU A 181 -8.93 8.66 15.22
CA LEU A 181 -8.44 10.04 15.20
C LEU A 181 -7.05 10.17 14.56
N HIS A 182 -6.15 9.20 14.77
CA HIS A 182 -4.83 9.21 14.11
C HIS A 182 -4.99 9.02 12.61
N LEU A 183 -5.83 8.06 12.20
CA LEU A 183 -6.17 7.85 10.80
C LEU A 183 -6.63 9.15 10.15
N ALA A 184 -7.60 9.86 10.75
CA ALA A 184 -8.08 11.15 10.25
C ALA A 184 -6.95 12.20 10.16
N CYS A 185 -6.04 12.25 11.14
CA CYS A 185 -4.91 13.16 11.11
C CYS A 185 -3.88 12.80 10.02
N TYR A 186 -3.58 11.52 9.83
CA TYR A 186 -2.63 11.04 8.83
C TYR A 186 -3.18 11.20 7.42
N GLU A 187 -4.48 10.94 7.21
CA GLU A 187 -5.18 11.25 5.97
C GLU A 187 -5.11 12.74 5.63
N LEU A 188 -5.32 13.62 6.60
CA LEU A 188 -5.16 15.06 6.39
C LEU A 188 -3.72 15.39 6.01
N ALA A 189 -2.72 14.84 6.70
CA ALA A 189 -1.31 15.09 6.39
C ALA A 189 -0.92 14.58 4.99
N CYS A 190 -1.34 13.37 4.63
CA CYS A 190 -1.13 12.77 3.32
C CYS A 190 -1.78 13.63 2.22
N ARG A 191 -3.04 14.06 2.40
CA ARG A 191 -3.73 14.96 1.44
C ARG A 191 -3.05 16.32 1.32
N ILE A 192 -2.64 16.92 2.44
CA ILE A 192 -1.95 18.22 2.47
C ILE A 192 -0.70 18.20 1.60
N TYR A 193 0.13 17.15 1.65
CA TYR A 193 1.33 17.07 0.80
C TYR A 193 1.04 16.52 -0.58
N GLY A 194 0.14 15.55 -0.72
CA GLY A 194 -0.24 14.96 -2.00
C GLY A 194 -0.88 15.95 -2.97
N GLN A 195 -1.57 16.98 -2.47
CA GLN A 195 -2.21 18.03 -3.27
C GLN A 195 -1.35 19.27 -3.53
N GLN A 196 -0.16 19.35 -2.93
CA GLN A 196 0.77 20.45 -3.19
C GLN A 196 1.36 20.37 -4.59
N LYS A 197 1.60 21.53 -5.20
CA LYS A 197 2.30 21.61 -6.50
C LYS A 197 3.77 21.19 -6.39
N SER A 198 4.43 21.63 -5.33
CA SER A 198 5.78 21.18 -4.98
C SER A 198 5.62 19.96 -4.08
N LYS A 199 5.87 18.78 -4.64
CA LYS A 199 5.76 17.52 -3.92
C LYS A 199 7.00 17.32 -3.04
N ASP A 200 6.78 17.21 -1.74
CA ASP A 200 7.78 16.77 -0.78
C ASP A 200 7.65 15.24 -0.65
N GLU A 201 8.38 14.51 -1.50
CA GLU A 201 8.25 13.05 -1.66
C GLU A 201 8.42 12.30 -0.34
N ALA A 202 9.39 12.69 0.48
CA ALA A 202 9.65 12.08 1.78
C ALA A 202 8.48 12.24 2.75
N LYS A 203 7.81 13.40 2.74
CA LYS A 203 6.63 13.61 3.60
C LYS A 203 5.38 12.93 3.06
N ILE A 204 5.21 12.86 1.74
CA ILE A 204 4.13 12.09 1.12
C ILE A 204 4.29 10.62 1.50
N ASP A 205 5.48 10.04 1.30
CA ASP A 205 5.74 8.64 1.66
C ASP A 205 5.47 8.38 3.13
N LYS A 206 6.03 9.21 4.03
CA LYS A 206 5.84 9.08 5.47
C LYS A 206 4.36 9.06 5.86
N TRP A 207 3.59 10.08 5.46
CA TRP A 207 2.22 10.24 5.94
C TRP A 207 1.23 9.32 5.23
N CYS A 208 1.41 9.09 3.93
CA CYS A 208 0.54 8.17 3.21
C CYS A 208 0.81 6.71 3.61
N SER A 209 2.06 6.31 3.88
CA SER A 209 2.35 4.98 4.43
C SER A 209 1.80 4.82 5.85
N ALA A 210 1.92 5.84 6.72
CA ALA A 210 1.30 5.81 8.05
C ALA A 210 -0.24 5.72 8.00
N THR A 211 -0.89 6.35 7.01
CA THR A 211 -2.32 6.15 6.75
C THR A 211 -2.62 4.71 6.36
N LEU A 212 -1.81 4.13 5.47
CA LEU A 212 -2.00 2.76 4.96
C LEU A 212 -1.72 1.67 6.01
N GLU A 213 -0.93 1.96 7.04
CA GLU A 213 -0.77 1.09 8.21
C GLU A 213 -2.07 1.00 9.05
N LEU A 214 -2.90 2.04 9.02
CA LEU A 214 -4.16 2.09 9.77
C LEU A 214 -5.38 1.72 8.90
N GLN A 215 -5.32 2.04 7.62
CA GLN A 215 -6.37 1.76 6.64
C GLN A 215 -5.73 1.43 5.29
N GLU A 216 -5.58 0.14 5.01
CA GLU A 216 -4.82 -0.32 3.84
C GLU A 216 -5.50 -0.04 2.50
N ASP A 217 -6.82 0.19 2.48
CA ASP A 217 -7.64 0.46 1.29
C ASP A 217 -7.88 1.96 1.05
N ASN A 218 -7.14 2.84 1.73
CA ASN A 218 -7.28 4.28 1.57
C ASN A 218 -6.85 4.74 0.16
N VAL A 219 -7.85 5.05 -0.69
CA VAL A 219 -7.65 5.38 -2.11
C VAL A 219 -6.72 6.59 -2.30
N ASP A 220 -6.88 7.64 -1.51
CA ASP A 220 -6.05 8.86 -1.63
C ASP A 220 -4.59 8.55 -1.29
N ALA A 221 -4.34 7.85 -0.18
CA ALA A 221 -2.99 7.49 0.25
C ALA A 221 -2.28 6.56 -0.75
N LEU A 222 -2.96 5.53 -1.25
CA LEU A 222 -2.44 4.67 -2.32
C LEU A 222 -2.13 5.48 -3.58
N THR A 223 -3.02 6.39 -3.98
CA THR A 223 -2.83 7.20 -5.18
C THR A 223 -1.62 8.12 -5.05
N TYR A 224 -1.48 8.86 -3.94
CA TYR A 224 -0.37 9.79 -3.76
C TYR A 224 0.97 9.07 -3.61
N ARG A 225 1.00 7.92 -2.91
CA ARG A 225 2.20 7.09 -2.78
C ARG A 225 2.59 6.45 -4.12
N GLY A 226 1.62 5.94 -4.88
CA GLY A 226 1.86 5.42 -6.22
C GLY A 226 2.45 6.46 -7.18
N GLU A 227 1.99 7.72 -7.09
CA GLU A 227 2.53 8.81 -7.92
C GLU A 227 4.00 9.13 -7.62
N ILE A 228 4.43 9.13 -6.35
CA ILE A 228 5.84 9.37 -6.00
C ILE A 228 6.72 8.17 -6.39
N ARG A 229 6.24 6.94 -6.21
CA ARG A 229 6.94 5.71 -6.65
C ARG A 229 7.12 5.69 -8.17
N LEU A 230 6.09 6.12 -8.90
CA LEU A 230 6.15 6.27 -10.35
C LEU A 230 7.22 7.29 -10.78
N GLN A 231 7.35 8.40 -10.05
CA GLN A 231 8.40 9.40 -10.28
C GLN A 231 9.79 8.88 -9.93
N ALA A 232 9.90 8.07 -8.88
CA ALA A 232 11.13 7.39 -8.47
C ALA A 232 11.53 6.20 -9.37
N HIS A 233 10.77 5.92 -10.44
CA HIS A 233 10.95 4.77 -11.34
C HIS A 233 10.76 3.40 -10.67
N GLU A 234 10.10 3.36 -9.52
CA GLU A 234 9.69 2.15 -8.81
C GLU A 234 8.37 1.62 -9.38
N TYR A 235 8.39 1.25 -10.66
CA TYR A 235 7.17 0.97 -11.43
C TYR A 235 6.34 -0.19 -10.88
N GLU A 236 6.97 -1.22 -10.33
CA GLU A 236 6.26 -2.37 -9.76
C GLU A 236 5.44 -1.98 -8.53
N GLU A 237 6.06 -1.24 -7.60
CA GLU A 237 5.40 -0.77 -6.39
C GLU A 237 4.32 0.29 -6.70
N ALA A 238 4.56 1.14 -7.71
CA ALA A 238 3.55 2.08 -8.20
C ALA A 238 2.32 1.36 -8.78
N VAL A 239 2.52 0.31 -9.59
CA VAL A 239 1.41 -0.48 -10.14
C VAL A 239 0.62 -1.16 -9.02
N LYS A 240 1.29 -1.76 -8.02
CA LYS A 240 0.61 -2.37 -6.86
C LYS A 240 -0.28 -1.38 -6.13
N ASP A 241 0.24 -0.18 -5.84
CA ASP A 241 -0.54 0.86 -5.17
C ASP A 241 -1.76 1.29 -5.99
N PHE A 242 -1.60 1.52 -7.30
CA PHE A 242 -2.71 1.92 -8.15
C PHE A 242 -3.74 0.81 -8.38
N GLN A 243 -3.32 -0.46 -8.44
CA GLN A 243 -4.26 -1.60 -8.52
C GLN A 243 -5.13 -1.67 -7.26
N ARG A 244 -4.50 -1.60 -6.09
CA ARG A 244 -5.22 -1.61 -4.82
C ARG A 244 -6.16 -0.41 -4.69
N ALA A 245 -5.74 0.76 -5.18
CA ALA A 245 -6.59 1.95 -5.21
C ALA A 245 -7.78 1.80 -6.16
N ASP A 246 -7.59 1.11 -7.29
CA ASP A 246 -8.66 0.86 -8.27
C ASP A 246 -9.70 -0.09 -7.68
N GLU A 247 -9.25 -1.19 -7.08
CA GLU A 247 -10.06 -2.16 -6.35
C GLU A 247 -10.85 -1.51 -5.21
N ALA A 248 -10.20 -0.73 -4.36
CA ALA A 248 -10.84 0.00 -3.26
C ALA A 248 -11.85 1.06 -3.72
N SER A 249 -11.82 1.45 -5.01
CA SER A 249 -12.77 2.39 -5.61
C SER A 249 -13.81 1.71 -6.51
N ASP A 250 -13.90 0.38 -6.49
CA ASP A 250 -14.74 -0.43 -7.38
C ASP A 250 -14.53 -0.11 -8.88
N GLY A 251 -13.31 0.30 -9.25
CA GLY A 251 -12.99 0.76 -10.59
C GLY A 251 -13.73 2.04 -11.01
N GLN A 252 -14.34 2.79 -10.10
CA GLN A 252 -15.11 3.99 -10.43
C GLN A 252 -14.21 5.23 -10.58
N ASN A 253 -13.04 5.24 -9.93
CA ASN A 253 -12.14 6.39 -9.94
C ASN A 253 -11.35 6.51 -11.26
N ARG A 254 -11.78 7.40 -12.15
CA ARG A 254 -11.14 7.63 -13.46
C ARG A 254 -9.68 8.06 -13.35
N ARG A 255 -9.31 8.84 -12.32
CA ARG A 255 -7.93 9.30 -12.12
C ARG A 255 -7.03 8.11 -11.81
N VAL A 256 -7.45 7.24 -10.91
CA VAL A 256 -6.71 6.03 -10.53
C VAL A 256 -6.51 5.13 -11.73
N ARG A 257 -7.55 4.85 -12.52
CA ARG A 257 -7.43 4.05 -13.75
C ARG A 257 -6.43 4.61 -14.75
N HIS A 258 -6.45 5.93 -14.97
CA HIS A 258 -5.50 6.57 -15.86
C HIS A 258 -4.05 6.45 -15.33
N LEU A 259 -3.85 6.63 -14.02
CA LEU A 259 -2.55 6.47 -13.39
C LEU A 259 -2.06 5.01 -13.45
N LEU A 260 -2.96 4.05 -13.22
CA LEU A 260 -2.68 2.62 -13.31
C LEU A 260 -2.23 2.24 -14.73
N GLN A 261 -2.98 2.66 -15.76
CA GLN A 261 -2.62 2.42 -17.16
C GLN A 261 -1.25 3.01 -17.50
N ARG A 262 -0.98 4.24 -17.05
CA ARG A 262 0.31 4.89 -17.23
C ARG A 262 1.43 4.12 -16.53
N ALA A 263 1.22 3.70 -15.28
CA ALA A 263 2.21 2.93 -14.52
C ALA A 263 2.49 1.57 -15.15
N GLN A 264 1.46 0.87 -15.63
CA GLN A 264 1.59 -0.39 -16.37
C GLN A 264 2.36 -0.19 -17.69
N GLN A 265 2.07 0.88 -18.44
CA GLN A 265 2.81 1.23 -19.65
C GLN A 265 4.29 1.48 -19.35
N MET A 266 4.59 2.25 -18.29
CA MET A 266 5.96 2.53 -17.87
C MET A 266 6.69 1.28 -17.37
N LEU A 267 6.00 0.41 -16.63
CA LEU A 267 6.53 -0.88 -16.19
C LEU A 267 6.89 -1.75 -17.40
N ARG A 268 5.98 -1.88 -18.37
CA ARG A 268 6.23 -2.60 -19.63
C ARG A 268 7.41 -2.01 -20.36
N GLN A 269 7.45 -0.68 -20.54
CA GLN A 269 8.57 0.00 -21.18
C GLN A 269 9.91 -0.23 -20.46
N SER A 270 9.91 -0.29 -19.11
CA SER A 270 11.12 -0.55 -18.33
C SER A 270 11.63 -1.99 -18.42
N LYS A 271 10.71 -2.96 -18.61
CA LYS A 271 11.03 -4.38 -18.79
C LYS A 271 11.41 -4.71 -20.23
N ARG A 272 10.96 -3.88 -21.17
CA ARG A 272 11.24 -4.04 -22.59
C ARG A 272 12.73 -3.92 -22.89
N ARG A 273 13.24 -4.88 -23.64
CA ARG A 273 14.62 -4.87 -24.14
C ARG A 273 14.78 -3.76 -25.17
N ASP A 274 15.76 -2.87 -24.99
CA ASP A 274 16.13 -1.90 -26.04
C ASP A 274 17.26 -2.47 -26.90
N TYR A 275 16.89 -3.11 -28.02
CA TYR A 275 17.83 -3.75 -28.94
C TYR A 275 18.85 -2.77 -29.53
N TYR A 276 18.48 -1.50 -29.75
CA TYR A 276 19.40 -0.48 -30.24
C TYR A 276 20.45 -0.16 -29.18
N LYS A 277 20.05 -0.06 -27.92
CA LYS A 277 20.97 0.13 -26.79
C LYS A 277 21.89 -1.07 -26.59
N ILE A 278 21.40 -2.31 -26.78
CA ILE A 278 22.20 -3.54 -26.69
C ILE A 278 23.31 -3.56 -27.75
N LEU A 279 22.99 -3.21 -29.01
CA LEU A 279 23.98 -3.11 -30.07
C LEU A 279 24.82 -1.82 -30.01
N GLY A 280 24.41 -0.82 -29.24
CA GLY A 280 25.08 0.47 -29.11
C GLY A 280 24.95 1.36 -30.35
N VAL A 281 23.81 1.29 -31.04
CA VAL A 281 23.52 2.07 -32.25
C VAL A 281 22.36 3.04 -32.02
N ALA A 282 22.30 4.11 -32.81
CA ALA A 282 21.17 5.02 -32.80
C ALA A 282 19.92 4.38 -33.44
N ARG A 283 18.72 4.86 -33.08
CA ARG A 283 17.45 4.32 -33.60
C ARG A 283 17.27 4.51 -35.10
N ASP A 284 17.93 5.51 -35.68
CA ASP A 284 17.97 5.82 -37.12
C ASP A 284 19.12 5.12 -37.87
N ALA A 285 19.87 4.22 -37.20
CA ALA A 285 20.98 3.51 -37.82
C ALA A 285 20.54 2.69 -39.05
N ASP A 286 21.35 2.75 -40.11
CA ASP A 286 21.14 1.95 -41.32
C ASP A 286 21.52 0.47 -41.09
N ALA A 287 21.05 -0.42 -41.96
CA ALA A 287 21.30 -1.86 -41.85
C ALA A 287 22.80 -2.20 -41.84
N ARG A 288 23.63 -1.39 -42.53
CA ARG A 288 25.08 -1.56 -42.56
C ARG A 288 25.72 -1.26 -41.20
N THR A 289 25.28 -0.20 -40.53
CA THR A 289 25.73 0.18 -39.19
C THR A 289 25.31 -0.86 -38.16
N ILE A 290 24.07 -1.33 -38.21
CA ILE A 290 23.57 -2.41 -37.33
C ILE A 290 24.41 -3.68 -37.50
N LYS A 291 24.67 -4.12 -38.74
CA LYS A 291 25.51 -5.30 -39.04
C LYS A 291 26.97 -5.12 -38.62
N LYS A 292 27.51 -3.90 -38.68
CA LYS A 292 28.86 -3.61 -38.20
C LYS A 292 28.91 -3.68 -36.67
N ALA A 293 27.96 -3.07 -35.99
CA ALA A 293 27.88 -3.08 -34.52
C ALA A 293 27.71 -4.50 -33.96
N TYR A 294 26.84 -5.30 -34.57
CA TYR A 294 26.68 -6.72 -34.23
C TYR A 294 28.01 -7.48 -34.31
N ARG A 295 28.76 -7.36 -35.40
CA ARG A 295 30.05 -8.07 -35.56
C ARG A 295 31.07 -7.69 -34.49
N LEU A 296 31.12 -6.41 -34.12
CA LEU A 296 32.01 -5.93 -33.07
C LEU A 296 31.60 -6.49 -31.70
N LYS A 297 30.30 -6.43 -31.37
CA LYS A 297 29.75 -6.94 -30.12
C LYS A 297 29.86 -8.46 -30.00
N ALA A 298 29.58 -9.19 -31.08
CA ALA A 298 29.73 -10.64 -31.14
C ALA A 298 31.18 -11.10 -30.93
N GLN A 299 32.16 -10.35 -31.45
CA GLN A 299 33.57 -10.64 -31.23
C GLN A 299 34.01 -10.31 -29.79
N GLU A 300 33.50 -9.21 -29.23
CA GLU A 300 33.78 -8.77 -27.85
C GLU A 300 33.23 -9.75 -26.81
N TRP A 301 32.00 -10.23 -27.00
CA TRP A 301 31.27 -11.08 -26.05
C TRP A 301 31.23 -12.57 -26.42
N HIS A 302 32.13 -13.03 -27.29
CA HIS A 302 32.19 -14.45 -27.67
C HIS A 302 32.64 -15.30 -26.46
N PRO A 303 31.92 -16.37 -26.06
CA PRO A 303 32.26 -17.18 -24.89
C PRO A 303 33.70 -17.72 -24.88
N ASP A 304 34.24 -18.06 -26.05
CA ASP A 304 35.62 -18.57 -26.17
C ASP A 304 36.71 -17.50 -26.22
N LYS A 305 36.36 -16.22 -26.44
CA LYS A 305 37.34 -15.12 -26.59
C LYS A 305 37.28 -14.10 -25.47
N TYR A 306 36.19 -14.07 -24.72
CA TYR A 306 36.03 -13.19 -23.57
C TYR A 306 37.00 -13.59 -22.47
N SER A 307 37.76 -12.62 -21.96
CA SER A 307 38.80 -12.81 -20.94
C SER A 307 38.63 -11.87 -19.73
N GLY A 308 37.42 -11.33 -19.54
CA GLY A 308 37.08 -10.47 -18.41
C GLY A 308 36.50 -11.24 -17.21
N ASP A 309 36.03 -10.50 -16.22
CA ASP A 309 35.66 -11.02 -14.89
C ASP A 309 34.28 -11.72 -14.81
N LEU A 310 33.50 -11.68 -15.89
CA LEU A 310 32.17 -12.30 -15.91
C LEU A 310 32.25 -13.82 -16.06
N SER A 311 31.31 -14.52 -15.41
CA SER A 311 31.16 -15.96 -15.57
C SER A 311 30.75 -16.33 -16.99
N LYS A 312 31.03 -17.57 -17.40
CA LYS A 312 30.65 -18.09 -18.73
C LYS A 312 29.15 -17.95 -19.00
N GLU A 313 28.31 -18.21 -17.99
CA GLU A 313 26.86 -18.07 -18.08
C GLU A 313 26.41 -16.62 -18.32
N GLU A 314 27.07 -15.64 -17.69
CA GLU A 314 26.77 -14.22 -17.90
C GLU A 314 27.18 -13.74 -19.30
N VAL A 315 28.31 -14.25 -19.82
CA VAL A 315 28.78 -13.97 -21.19
C VAL A 315 27.83 -14.59 -22.21
N GLU A 316 27.37 -15.82 -21.99
CA GLU A 316 26.38 -16.49 -22.83
C GLU A 316 25.04 -15.71 -22.86
N LYS A 317 24.57 -15.21 -21.71
CA LYS A 317 23.38 -14.33 -21.65
C LYS A 317 23.56 -13.05 -22.47
N LYS A 318 24.70 -12.37 -22.33
CA LYS A 318 24.99 -11.16 -23.12
C LYS A 318 25.06 -11.46 -24.62
N MET A 319 25.67 -12.57 -24.99
CA MET A 319 25.76 -12.98 -26.39
C MET A 319 24.39 -13.34 -26.96
N ALA A 320 23.53 -14.00 -26.17
CA ALA A 320 22.13 -14.25 -26.54
C ALA A 320 21.36 -12.94 -26.78
N ASP A 321 21.53 -11.94 -25.91
CA ASP A 321 20.90 -10.62 -26.04
C ASP A 321 21.38 -9.88 -27.32
N ILE A 322 22.68 -9.96 -27.64
CA ILE A 322 23.27 -9.37 -28.86
C ILE A 322 22.72 -10.05 -30.11
N ASN A 323 22.61 -11.39 -30.11
CA ASN A 323 22.06 -12.15 -31.23
C ASN A 323 20.58 -11.81 -31.46
N GLN A 324 19.78 -11.79 -30.39
CA GLN A 324 18.37 -11.42 -30.45
C GLN A 324 18.19 -9.98 -30.96
N ALA A 325 19.01 -9.05 -30.47
CA ALA A 325 18.99 -7.66 -30.94
C ALA A 325 19.29 -7.55 -32.44
N TYR A 326 20.27 -8.29 -32.94
CA TYR A 326 20.57 -8.30 -34.37
C TYR A 326 19.45 -8.97 -35.19
N GLU A 327 18.86 -10.06 -34.70
CA GLU A 327 17.75 -10.72 -35.39
C GLU A 327 16.54 -9.80 -35.57
N VAL A 328 16.19 -9.01 -34.55
CA VAL A 328 15.08 -8.05 -34.64
C VAL A 328 15.44 -6.84 -35.51
N LEU A 329 16.65 -6.29 -35.37
CA LEU A 329 17.02 -5.04 -36.05
C LEU A 329 17.52 -5.21 -37.49
N SER A 330 17.94 -6.41 -37.88
CA SER A 330 18.42 -6.68 -39.25
C SER A 330 17.30 -6.99 -40.25
N ASP A 331 16.12 -7.37 -39.77
CA ASP A 331 14.92 -7.60 -40.56
C ASP A 331 14.03 -6.36 -40.53
N GLU A 332 13.69 -5.80 -41.69
CA GLU A 332 12.93 -4.55 -41.77
C GLU A 332 11.52 -4.66 -41.18
N ASP A 333 10.86 -5.81 -41.33
CA ASP A 333 9.52 -6.03 -40.82
C ASP A 333 9.54 -6.21 -39.29
N LYS A 334 10.47 -7.01 -38.77
CA LYS A 334 10.66 -7.15 -37.31
C LYS A 334 11.08 -5.85 -36.65
N ARG A 335 11.98 -5.09 -37.28
CA ARG A 335 12.39 -3.76 -36.81
C ARG A 335 11.21 -2.81 -36.80
N ARG A 336 10.41 -2.78 -37.86
CA ARG A 336 9.21 -1.93 -37.92
C ARG A 336 8.18 -2.33 -36.86
N GLN A 337 7.96 -3.61 -36.61
CA GLN A 337 7.10 -4.08 -35.52
C GLN A 337 7.63 -3.63 -34.15
N PHE A 338 8.93 -3.81 -33.92
CA PHE A 338 9.60 -3.35 -32.71
C PHE A 338 9.47 -1.84 -32.51
N ASP A 339 9.72 -1.05 -33.55
CA ASP A 339 9.59 0.41 -33.49
C ASP A 339 8.14 0.86 -33.24
N ASN A 340 7.15 0.08 -33.67
CA ASN A 340 5.72 0.31 -33.39
C ASN A 340 5.24 -0.25 -32.05
N GLY A 341 6.12 -0.79 -31.21
CA GLY A 341 5.78 -1.27 -29.86
C GLY A 341 5.57 -2.78 -29.72
N PHE A 342 5.71 -3.55 -30.80
CA PHE A 342 5.53 -5.00 -30.80
C PHE A 342 6.89 -5.72 -30.76
N ASP A 343 7.19 -6.43 -29.68
CA ASP A 343 8.40 -7.26 -29.57
C ASP A 343 8.06 -8.74 -29.83
N PRO A 344 8.63 -9.37 -30.89
CA PRO A 344 8.39 -10.77 -31.22
C PRO A 344 8.78 -11.78 -30.14
N TYR A 345 9.62 -11.37 -29.19
CA TYR A 345 10.14 -12.23 -28.13
C TYR A 345 9.54 -11.93 -26.75
N GLU A 346 8.61 -10.98 -26.64
CA GLU A 346 7.89 -10.74 -25.39
C GLU A 346 6.67 -11.67 -25.24
N PRO A 347 6.54 -12.39 -24.10
CA PRO A 347 5.45 -13.35 -23.88
C PRO A 347 4.03 -12.76 -23.95
N GLU A 348 3.87 -11.46 -23.63
CA GLU A 348 2.57 -10.80 -23.49
C GLU A 348 1.97 -10.34 -24.84
N ASN A 349 2.79 -10.25 -25.89
CA ASN A 349 2.36 -9.81 -27.23
C ASN A 349 1.70 -10.94 -28.05
N GLY A 350 1.69 -12.18 -27.55
CA GLY A 350 1.05 -13.33 -28.17
C GLY A 350 -0.48 -13.40 -28.05
N GLN A 351 -1.13 -12.43 -27.39
CA GLN A 351 -2.57 -12.49 -27.10
C GLN A 351 -3.43 -11.44 -27.83
N ALA A 352 -2.85 -10.53 -28.61
CA ALA A 352 -3.59 -9.44 -29.26
C ALA A 352 -3.35 -9.41 -30.78
N GLY A 353 -4.01 -10.31 -31.54
CA GLY A 353 -4.17 -10.13 -32.99
C GLY A 353 -4.38 -11.40 -33.82
N GLY A 354 -5.65 -11.79 -34.02
CA GLY A 354 -6.10 -12.53 -35.21
C GLY A 354 -6.06 -14.07 -35.15
N PRO A 355 -7.16 -14.77 -35.49
CA PRO A 355 -7.16 -16.23 -35.61
C PRO A 355 -6.52 -16.65 -36.94
N GLY A 356 -5.30 -17.20 -36.92
CA GLY A 356 -4.72 -17.75 -38.16
C GLY A 356 -3.23 -18.11 -38.24
N GLY A 357 -2.47 -18.18 -37.15
CA GLY A 357 -1.04 -18.52 -37.22
C GLY A 357 -0.69 -19.73 -36.36
N HIS A 358 -0.39 -20.87 -36.98
CA HIS A 358 0.13 -22.05 -36.29
C HIS A 358 1.48 -21.74 -35.60
N PRO A 359 1.72 -22.23 -34.37
CA PRO A 359 2.93 -21.95 -33.62
C PRO A 359 4.07 -22.81 -34.18
N PHE A 360 5.09 -22.18 -34.74
CA PHE A 360 6.36 -22.86 -34.99
C PHE A 360 7.03 -23.13 -33.64
N HIS A 361 6.81 -24.35 -33.17
CA HIS A 361 7.79 -25.26 -32.56
C HIS A 361 8.84 -24.64 -31.64
N GLY A 362 8.72 -24.95 -30.36
CA GLY A 362 9.84 -24.92 -29.43
C GLY A 362 10.98 -25.81 -29.94
N GLN A 363 12.04 -25.18 -30.44
CA GLN A 363 13.30 -25.83 -30.76
C GLN A 363 14.47 -24.92 -30.36
N ASN A 364 15.48 -25.56 -29.77
CA ASN A 364 16.75 -25.00 -29.32
C ASN A 364 17.30 -23.85 -30.20
N PRO A 365 17.73 -22.72 -29.61
CA PRO A 365 18.35 -21.59 -30.32
C PRO A 365 19.64 -21.93 -31.08
N PHE A 366 20.25 -23.09 -30.78
CA PHE A 366 21.50 -23.55 -31.38
C PHE A 366 21.34 -24.41 -32.64
N ALA A 367 20.11 -24.77 -33.03
CA ALA A 367 19.89 -25.68 -34.17
C ALA A 367 19.94 -25.00 -35.55
N HIS A 368 19.86 -23.66 -35.62
CA HIS A 368 19.79 -22.94 -36.90
C HIS A 368 21.12 -22.39 -37.43
N PHE A 369 22.26 -22.66 -36.78
CA PHE A 369 23.56 -22.13 -37.23
C PHE A 369 24.41 -23.14 -38.03
N GLN A 370 23.95 -24.37 -38.24
CA GLN A 370 24.73 -25.44 -38.90
C GLN A 370 24.12 -25.92 -40.23
N GLY A 371 23.65 -25.00 -41.07
CA GLY A 371 23.03 -25.36 -42.34
C GLY A 371 22.99 -24.24 -43.39
N GLY A 372 24.10 -24.03 -44.10
CA GLY A 372 24.11 -23.64 -45.52
C GLY A 372 23.84 -22.17 -45.87
N PHE A 373 24.92 -21.40 -46.08
CA PHE A 373 24.89 -20.23 -46.98
C PHE A 373 25.32 -20.65 -48.40
N PRO A 374 24.59 -20.29 -49.46
CA PRO A 374 24.92 -20.65 -50.83
C PRO A 374 25.84 -19.61 -51.45
N PHE A 375 27.04 -20.01 -51.86
CA PHE A 375 27.85 -19.26 -52.83
C PHE A 375 28.17 -20.16 -54.03
N ASN A 376 27.95 -19.56 -55.20
CA ASN A 376 27.92 -20.11 -56.55
C ASN A 376 29.32 -20.48 -57.09
N GLY A 377 29.46 -21.64 -57.76
CA GLY A 377 30.66 -21.98 -58.53
C GLY A 377 30.60 -23.41 -59.10
N GLY A 378 30.30 -23.53 -60.41
CA GLY A 378 29.99 -24.80 -61.07
C GLY A 378 31.18 -25.71 -61.42
N GLY A 379 30.85 -26.94 -61.87
CA GLY A 379 31.77 -27.91 -62.49
C GLY A 379 31.48 -29.36 -62.10
N PHE A 380 31.08 -30.17 -63.09
CA PHE A 380 30.69 -31.60 -63.01
C PHE A 380 31.93 -32.56 -63.02
N PRO A 381 31.78 -33.90 -63.00
CA PRO A 381 31.87 -34.83 -61.86
C PRO A 381 33.15 -35.71 -61.83
N GLY A 382 33.39 -36.45 -60.74
CA GLY A 382 34.06 -37.76 -60.82
C GLY A 382 35.29 -38.00 -59.92
N GLY A 383 35.10 -38.90 -58.94
CA GLY A 383 35.97 -40.06 -58.68
C GLY A 383 37.47 -39.88 -58.35
N GLY A 384 37.81 -40.04 -57.06
CA GLY A 384 38.80 -41.04 -56.65
C GLY A 384 40.29 -40.67 -56.54
N GLN A 385 40.72 -40.38 -55.30
CA GLN A 385 42.00 -40.82 -54.67
C GLN A 385 43.32 -40.14 -55.14
N PRO A 386 44.39 -40.13 -54.30
CA PRO A 386 44.99 -38.88 -53.81
C PRO A 386 46.47 -38.69 -54.20
N PHE A 387 46.94 -37.45 -54.29
CA PHE A 387 48.38 -37.14 -54.24
C PHE A 387 48.69 -35.83 -53.53
N THR A 388 49.61 -35.93 -52.58
CA THR A 388 50.28 -34.87 -51.80
C THR A 388 51.18 -33.99 -52.67
N PHE A 389 51.35 -32.70 -52.36
CA PHE A 389 52.69 -32.10 -52.16
C PHE A 389 52.65 -30.71 -51.48
N LYS A 390 53.78 -30.41 -50.81
CA LYS A 390 54.11 -29.27 -49.92
C LYS A 390 54.18 -27.89 -50.60
N MET A 391 54.01 -26.88 -49.76
CA MET A 391 54.09 -25.43 -49.97
C MET A 391 55.42 -24.90 -50.56
N GLN A 392 55.36 -23.72 -51.18
CA GLN A 392 56.43 -22.72 -51.14
C GLN A 392 55.87 -21.29 -51.22
N PHE A 393 56.23 -20.52 -50.19
CA PHE A 393 56.11 -19.07 -49.91
C PHE A 393 54.74 -18.46 -49.64
#